data_AF-A0A821LKE5-F1
#
_entry.id   AF-A0A821LKE5-F1
#
_cell.length_a   1.000
_cell.length_b   1.000
_cell.length_c   1.000
_cell.angle_alpha   90.00
_cell.angle_beta   90.00
_cell.angle_gamma   90.00
#
_symmetry.space_group_name_H-M   'P 1'
#
loop_
_entity.id
_entity.type
_entity.pdbx_description
1 polymer ?
#
loop_
_entity_poly.entity_id
_entity_poly.type
_entity_poly.pdbx_seq_one_letter_code
_entity_poly.pdbx_strand_id
1 'polypeptide(L)'
;MVETPLTLTLAELLTYSQVTLPITLVCAGNRRKEQNVVRKGNGFNWGSAGLSTALFTGVLMNEVLKIAKPKHGAQYMCMEGADKLPNGYYGTSIRLSIAMNPAMGVMLAYKMNGEPLAPDHGRPLRVVIPGQIGGRSVKWLKRIMITDKPSDNWYHIFDNRVLPTMITPEIAAEQKRWYNDERYALYNLNVQSAICYPAHEEIVKVEEGKSYRVRGYAYNGGGVRIGRVEVSLDQGYTWKLAIIEYTEDQYRNAVHYPQLYGGTLDMAAREHSFCWCFWTIEIPTMELFAAKDIVVRAMDESMNVQPRDMYWNVLSMLNNCWHRLTIIKEQDGHSLKFDHPTVPALTKGGWMERVKEQGGELTDGFWGTRSLVAASPEEKSSLAVKMIDDHVTRIITEEELSEHNKDGDAWFAVNGHVYDATEYLKDHPGGSESIILASGADASDDFMAIHSDIAKAMLVKYHIGILKTNPSKKIVLDEASTDPQQDIFLDQKRWSKITLKTKTVLNHDSVRLTFALNHCQQKLGVPTGKYLYLRCISSSGEKV
;
A
#
# COMPACT_ATOMS: atom_id res chain seq x y z
N MET A 1 13.66 -26.45 -14.82
CA MET A 1 13.08 -27.48 -15.71
C MET A 1 12.91 -26.95 -17.13
N VAL A 2 14.03 -26.73 -17.82
CA VAL A 2 14.08 -26.23 -19.21
C VAL A 2 15.07 -27.08 -20.01
N GLU A 3 14.87 -27.24 -21.31
CA GLU A 3 15.84 -27.92 -22.19
C GLU A 3 17.04 -27.02 -22.48
N THR A 4 16.81 -25.71 -22.64
CA THR A 4 17.83 -24.72 -22.98
C THR A 4 17.92 -23.65 -21.89
N PRO A 5 18.79 -23.81 -20.87
CA PRO A 5 19.07 -22.72 -19.93
C PRO A 5 19.65 -21.49 -20.65
N LEU A 6 19.25 -20.30 -20.25
CA LEU A 6 19.66 -19.04 -20.88
C LEU A 6 20.31 -18.11 -19.86
N THR A 7 21.31 -17.35 -20.31
CA THR A 7 21.83 -16.16 -19.64
C THR A 7 21.73 -15.02 -20.64
N LEU A 8 20.93 -13.99 -20.32
CA LEU A 8 20.69 -12.87 -21.22
C LEU A 8 21.14 -11.57 -20.55
N THR A 9 21.94 -10.79 -21.26
CA THR A 9 22.21 -9.40 -20.93
C THR A 9 21.01 -8.53 -21.29
N LEU A 10 20.94 -7.33 -20.70
CA LEU A 10 19.91 -6.36 -21.09
C LEU A 10 20.02 -6.02 -22.59
N ALA A 11 21.24 -5.84 -23.10
CA ALA A 11 21.46 -5.52 -24.51
C ALA A 11 20.88 -6.61 -25.44
N GLU A 12 21.07 -7.89 -25.12
CA GLU A 12 20.48 -9.00 -25.87
C GLU A 12 18.96 -9.00 -25.79
N LEU A 13 18.38 -8.79 -24.59
CA LEU A 13 16.93 -8.69 -24.40
C LEU A 13 16.29 -7.58 -25.25
N LEU A 14 17.01 -6.47 -25.45
CA LEU A 14 16.52 -5.35 -26.27
C LEU A 14 16.50 -5.65 -27.78
N THR A 15 17.15 -6.74 -28.23
CA THR A 15 17.09 -7.16 -29.63
C THR A 15 15.81 -7.95 -29.98
N TYR A 16 15.07 -8.39 -28.97
CA TYR A 16 13.80 -9.10 -29.13
C TYR A 16 12.70 -8.15 -29.62
N SER A 17 11.60 -8.71 -30.13
CA SER A 17 10.38 -7.94 -30.36
C SER A 17 9.86 -7.36 -29.05
N GLN A 18 9.66 -6.04 -29.03
CA GLN A 18 9.17 -5.31 -27.87
C GLN A 18 7.67 -5.03 -28.00
N VAL A 19 6.95 -5.03 -26.88
CA VAL A 19 5.56 -4.60 -26.78
C VAL A 19 5.44 -3.45 -25.79
N THR A 20 4.42 -2.61 -25.95
CA THR A 20 4.05 -1.58 -24.99
C THR A 20 2.59 -1.75 -24.59
N LEU A 21 2.32 -2.03 -23.31
CA LEU A 21 0.98 -2.27 -22.79
C LEU A 21 0.63 -1.32 -21.65
N PRO A 22 -0.59 -0.74 -21.62
CA PRO A 22 -1.10 -0.06 -20.44
C PRO A 22 -1.52 -1.11 -19.40
N ILE A 23 -1.00 -1.00 -18.17
CA ILE A 23 -1.22 -1.98 -17.10
C ILE A 23 -1.42 -1.26 -15.77
N THR A 24 -2.47 -1.63 -15.05
CA THR A 24 -2.64 -1.25 -13.63
C THR A 24 -1.92 -2.25 -12.72
N LEU A 25 -1.02 -1.76 -11.88
CA LEU A 25 -0.41 -2.52 -10.80
C LEU A 25 -1.10 -2.16 -9.48
N VAL A 26 -1.50 -3.17 -8.72
CA VAL A 26 -2.22 -3.01 -7.45
C VAL A 26 -1.49 -3.76 -6.34
N CYS A 27 -1.21 -3.11 -5.22
CA CYS A 27 -0.69 -3.78 -4.03
C CYS A 27 -1.77 -4.67 -3.40
N ALA A 28 -1.42 -5.88 -2.97
CA ALA A 28 -2.34 -6.76 -2.23
C ALA A 28 -2.88 -6.09 -0.95
N GLY A 29 -2.13 -5.15 -0.38
CA GLY A 29 -2.53 -4.38 0.79
C GLY A 29 -3.37 -3.14 0.51
N ASN A 30 -3.80 -2.86 -0.73
CA ASN A 30 -4.68 -1.72 -1.01
C ASN A 30 -5.92 -1.77 -0.09
N ARG A 31 -6.31 -0.63 0.49
CA ARG A 31 -7.38 -0.51 1.51
C ARG A 31 -7.15 -1.29 2.82
N ARG A 32 -5.90 -1.65 3.16
CA ARG A 32 -5.56 -2.30 4.44
C ARG A 32 -6.00 -1.49 5.66
N LYS A 33 -5.88 -0.16 5.63
CA LYS A 33 -6.14 0.67 6.80
C LYS A 33 -7.57 0.50 7.31
N GLU A 34 -8.55 0.35 6.42
CA GLU A 34 -9.93 0.06 6.78
C GLU A 34 -10.05 -1.20 7.66
N GLN A 35 -9.36 -2.29 7.31
CA GLN A 35 -9.34 -3.49 8.16
C GLN A 35 -8.64 -3.25 9.49
N ASN A 36 -7.54 -2.50 9.48
CA ASN A 36 -6.75 -2.22 10.68
C ASN A 36 -7.49 -1.33 11.69
N VAL A 37 -8.42 -0.48 11.25
CA VAL A 37 -9.31 0.28 12.14
C VAL A 37 -10.29 -0.67 12.85
N VAL A 38 -10.82 -1.68 12.16
CA VAL A 38 -11.69 -2.71 12.75
C VAL A 38 -10.90 -3.56 13.75
N ARG A 39 -9.85 -4.22 13.27
CA ARG A 39 -8.93 -5.02 14.09
C ARG A 39 -7.54 -4.93 13.49
N LYS A 40 -6.55 -4.54 14.31
CA LYS A 40 -5.16 -4.40 13.86
C LYS A 40 -4.64 -5.72 13.27
N GLY A 41 -4.26 -5.69 11.99
CA GLY A 41 -3.47 -6.72 11.34
C GLY A 41 -2.04 -6.22 11.07
N ASN A 42 -1.26 -7.01 10.33
CA ASN A 42 0.14 -6.69 10.02
C ASN A 42 0.29 -5.94 8.68
N GLY A 43 1.25 -5.01 8.62
CA GLY A 43 1.67 -4.34 7.39
C GLY A 43 1.22 -2.88 7.24
N PHE A 44 1.75 -2.21 6.23
CA PHE A 44 1.54 -0.77 6.00
C PHE A 44 0.06 -0.40 5.78
N ASN A 45 -0.38 0.69 6.42
CA ASN A 45 -1.74 1.23 6.36
C ASN A 45 -2.03 1.96 5.04
N TRP A 46 -2.18 1.20 3.96
CA TRP A 46 -2.66 1.75 2.70
C TRP A 46 -4.12 2.23 2.84
N GLY A 47 -4.39 3.45 2.37
CA GLY A 47 -5.74 3.87 2.00
C GLY A 47 -6.17 3.24 0.67
N SER A 48 -7.06 3.90 -0.06
CA SER A 48 -7.58 3.43 -1.36
C SER A 48 -6.68 3.78 -2.56
N ALA A 49 -5.41 4.13 -2.34
CA ALA A 49 -4.46 4.55 -3.38
C ALA A 49 -3.24 3.62 -3.50
N GLY A 50 -3.32 2.38 -3.02
CA GLY A 50 -2.26 1.36 -3.17
C GLY A 50 -2.18 0.77 -4.58
N LEU A 51 -2.31 1.58 -5.62
CA LEU A 51 -2.33 1.19 -7.03
C LEU A 51 -1.88 2.33 -7.93
N SER A 52 -1.45 2.01 -9.15
CA SER A 52 -1.16 2.97 -10.21
C SER A 52 -1.19 2.30 -11.59
N THR A 53 -1.42 3.10 -12.63
CA THR A 53 -1.45 2.62 -14.03
C THR A 53 -0.32 3.27 -14.83
N ALA A 54 0.36 2.49 -15.66
CA ALA A 54 1.43 2.98 -16.53
C ALA A 54 1.52 2.18 -17.84
N LEU A 55 2.18 2.75 -18.82
CA LEU A 55 2.59 2.09 -20.06
C LEU A 55 3.93 1.41 -19.83
N PHE A 56 3.97 0.08 -19.85
CA PHE A 56 5.21 -0.68 -19.72
C PHE A 56 5.69 -1.15 -21.08
N THR A 57 6.98 -0.97 -21.37
CA THR A 57 7.62 -1.47 -22.59
C THR A 57 8.64 -2.54 -22.25
N GLY A 58 8.58 -3.67 -22.96
CA GLY A 58 9.44 -4.82 -22.74
C GLY A 58 9.18 -5.98 -23.69
N VAL A 59 9.91 -7.08 -23.48
CA VAL A 59 9.72 -8.33 -24.22
C VAL A 59 8.66 -9.19 -23.53
N LEU A 60 7.76 -9.79 -24.31
CA LEU A 60 6.81 -10.75 -23.75
C LEU A 60 7.53 -11.99 -23.23
N MET A 61 7.13 -12.44 -22.05
CA MET A 61 7.77 -13.58 -21.38
C MET A 61 7.63 -14.88 -22.18
N ASN A 62 6.54 -15.03 -22.93
CA ASN A 62 6.30 -16.21 -23.76
C ASN A 62 7.40 -16.41 -24.83
N GLU A 63 7.95 -15.33 -25.39
CA GLU A 63 9.01 -15.40 -26.42
C GLU A 63 10.32 -15.91 -25.81
N VAL A 64 10.67 -15.44 -24.62
CA VAL A 64 11.84 -15.93 -23.88
C VAL A 64 11.65 -17.41 -23.47
N LEU A 65 10.46 -17.78 -23.00
CA LEU A 65 10.17 -19.16 -22.60
C LEU A 65 10.17 -20.13 -23.78
N LYS A 66 9.70 -19.74 -24.98
CA LYS A 66 9.78 -20.58 -26.18
C LYS A 66 11.22 -21.01 -26.51
N ILE A 67 12.19 -20.12 -26.31
CA ILE A 67 13.61 -20.42 -26.53
C ILE A 67 14.13 -21.35 -25.43
N ALA A 68 13.76 -21.09 -24.18
CA ALA A 68 14.19 -21.91 -23.05
C ALA A 68 13.62 -23.34 -23.12
N LYS A 69 12.45 -23.53 -23.75
CA LYS A 69 11.74 -24.81 -23.90
C LYS A 69 11.47 -25.49 -22.55
N PRO A 70 10.46 -25.04 -21.78
CA PRO A 70 10.02 -25.70 -20.56
C PRO A 70 9.80 -27.21 -20.76
N LYS A 71 10.35 -28.02 -19.86
CA LYS A 71 10.20 -29.48 -19.91
C LYS A 71 8.77 -29.89 -19.53
N HIS A 72 8.34 -31.06 -20.00
CA HIS A 72 7.10 -31.69 -19.55
C HIS A 72 7.05 -31.79 -18.00
N GLY A 73 5.88 -31.52 -17.41
CA GLY A 73 5.69 -31.48 -15.95
C GLY A 73 6.04 -30.15 -15.29
N ALA A 74 6.64 -29.18 -15.99
CA ALA A 74 6.79 -27.84 -15.48
C ALA A 74 5.43 -27.13 -15.34
N GLN A 75 5.19 -26.46 -14.22
CA GLN A 75 3.91 -25.83 -13.88
C GLN A 75 4.05 -24.37 -13.41
N TYR A 76 5.22 -23.95 -12.95
CA TYR A 76 5.44 -22.62 -12.37
C TYR A 76 6.66 -21.92 -12.97
N MET A 77 6.56 -20.60 -13.02
CA MET A 77 7.66 -19.68 -13.29
C MET A 77 7.99 -18.95 -11.99
N CYS A 78 9.04 -19.40 -11.30
CA CYS A 78 9.63 -18.75 -10.13
C CYS A 78 10.55 -17.61 -10.57
N MET A 79 10.59 -16.54 -9.79
CA MET A 79 11.30 -15.31 -10.08
C MET A 79 12.02 -14.84 -8.82
N GLU A 80 13.22 -14.31 -8.98
CA GLU A 80 14.05 -13.78 -7.89
C GLU A 80 14.63 -12.41 -8.27
N GLY A 81 14.50 -11.44 -7.37
CA GLY A 81 15.06 -10.09 -7.50
C GLY A 81 16.50 -10.00 -6.98
N ALA A 82 17.14 -8.86 -7.23
CA ALA A 82 18.50 -8.57 -6.74
C ALA A 82 18.54 -8.00 -5.31
N ASP A 83 17.39 -7.59 -4.79
CA ASP A 83 17.26 -6.92 -3.50
C ASP A 83 17.40 -7.91 -2.35
N LYS A 84 18.33 -7.60 -1.43
CA LYS A 84 18.56 -8.41 -0.23
C LYS A 84 17.75 -7.84 0.93
N LEU A 85 16.75 -8.58 1.35
CA LEU A 85 15.84 -8.25 2.45
C LEU A 85 16.19 -9.10 3.69
N PRO A 86 15.58 -8.86 4.87
CA PRO A 86 15.92 -9.59 6.10
C PRO A 86 15.87 -11.13 5.99
N ASN A 87 14.94 -11.66 5.18
CA ASN A 87 14.77 -13.10 4.97
C ASN A 87 15.33 -13.59 3.62
N GLY A 88 16.33 -12.90 3.08
CA GLY A 88 16.98 -13.24 1.81
C GLY A 88 16.49 -12.39 0.63
N TYR A 89 16.71 -12.89 -0.58
CA TYR A 89 16.27 -12.18 -1.79
C TYR A 89 14.76 -12.28 -1.98
N TYR A 90 14.13 -11.21 -2.47
CA TYR A 90 12.72 -11.26 -2.81
C TYR A 90 12.48 -12.28 -3.93
N GLY A 91 11.56 -13.21 -3.72
CA GLY A 91 11.20 -14.19 -4.73
C GLY A 91 9.77 -14.71 -4.60
N THR A 92 9.20 -15.11 -5.72
CA THR A 92 7.82 -15.62 -5.82
C THR A 92 7.63 -16.35 -7.15
N SER A 93 6.48 -16.98 -7.36
CA SER A 93 6.10 -17.60 -8.63
C SER A 93 4.78 -17.12 -9.20
N ILE A 94 4.56 -17.41 -10.49
CA ILE A 94 3.25 -17.49 -11.13
C ILE A 94 3.09 -18.84 -11.83
N ARG A 95 1.86 -19.18 -12.21
CA ARG A 95 1.60 -20.36 -13.05
C ARG A 95 2.26 -20.18 -14.42
N LEU A 96 2.97 -21.21 -14.88
CA LEU A 96 3.67 -21.21 -16.16
C LEU A 96 2.73 -21.01 -17.34
N SER A 97 1.50 -21.56 -17.28
CA SER A 97 0.49 -21.37 -18.34
C SER A 97 0.12 -19.91 -18.56
N ILE A 98 0.13 -19.08 -17.51
CA ILE A 98 -0.11 -17.64 -17.61
C ILE A 98 1.09 -16.96 -18.27
N ALA A 99 2.32 -17.31 -17.88
CA ALA A 99 3.54 -16.76 -18.47
C ALA A 99 3.74 -17.14 -19.95
N MET A 100 3.28 -18.33 -20.35
CA MET A 100 3.33 -18.83 -21.71
C MET A 100 2.24 -18.25 -22.62
N ASN A 101 1.16 -17.73 -22.06
CA ASN A 101 0.05 -17.18 -22.84
C ASN A 101 0.35 -15.74 -23.25
N PRO A 102 0.64 -15.45 -24.54
CA PRO A 102 0.92 -14.10 -24.99
C PRO A 102 -0.25 -13.14 -24.74
N ALA A 103 -1.50 -13.63 -24.73
CA ALA A 103 -2.69 -12.82 -24.49
C ALA A 103 -2.75 -12.24 -23.07
N MET A 104 -2.03 -12.83 -22.09
CA MET A 104 -1.97 -12.34 -20.70
C MET A 104 -0.97 -11.19 -20.52
N GLY A 105 -0.16 -10.86 -21.53
CA GLY A 105 0.71 -9.68 -21.51
C GLY A 105 1.84 -9.71 -20.47
N VAL A 106 2.21 -10.89 -19.95
CA VAL A 106 3.33 -11.03 -19.02
C VAL A 106 4.62 -10.63 -19.73
N MET A 107 5.37 -9.68 -19.18
CA MET A 107 6.56 -9.13 -19.85
C MET A 107 7.74 -8.89 -18.91
N LEU A 108 8.94 -8.85 -19.51
CA LEU A 108 10.15 -8.31 -18.90
C LEU A 108 10.30 -6.85 -19.33
N ALA A 109 9.83 -5.94 -18.48
CA ALA A 109 9.80 -4.51 -18.77
C ALA A 109 11.11 -3.82 -18.37
N TYR A 110 11.57 -2.91 -19.22
CA TYR A 110 12.74 -2.06 -18.98
C TYR A 110 12.43 -0.55 -19.09
N LYS A 111 11.22 -0.20 -19.57
CA LYS A 111 10.68 1.16 -19.52
C LYS A 111 9.30 1.21 -18.86
N MET A 112 9.00 2.39 -18.31
CA MET A 112 7.70 2.76 -17.75
C MET A 112 7.40 4.19 -18.22
N ASN A 113 6.27 4.39 -18.90
CA ASN A 113 5.85 5.65 -19.52
C ASN A 113 6.89 6.26 -20.47
N GLY A 114 7.55 5.40 -21.26
CA GLY A 114 8.54 5.81 -22.26
C GLY A 114 9.96 6.02 -21.74
N GLU A 115 10.11 6.18 -20.43
CA GLU A 115 11.40 6.37 -19.76
C GLU A 115 11.97 5.03 -19.26
N PRO A 116 13.31 4.87 -19.18
CA PRO A 116 13.91 3.76 -18.46
C PRO A 116 13.35 3.65 -17.04
N LEU A 117 13.19 2.42 -16.54
CA LEU A 117 12.70 2.20 -15.18
C LEU A 117 13.50 3.03 -14.16
N ALA A 118 12.77 3.75 -13.30
CA ALA A 118 13.37 4.35 -12.13
C ALA A 118 13.88 3.26 -11.18
N PRO A 119 14.89 3.57 -10.33
CA PRO A 119 15.41 2.61 -9.36
C PRO A 119 14.32 1.94 -8.51
N ASP A 120 13.38 2.72 -7.96
CA ASP A 120 12.27 2.21 -7.12
C ASP A 120 11.29 1.30 -7.88
N HIS A 121 11.25 1.42 -9.21
CA HIS A 121 10.41 0.64 -10.10
C HIS A 121 11.16 -0.54 -10.75
N GLY A 122 12.38 -0.86 -10.31
CA GLY A 122 13.07 -2.10 -10.67
C GLY A 122 14.15 -1.95 -11.73
N ARG A 123 14.77 -0.76 -11.88
CA ARG A 123 15.87 -0.57 -12.83
C ARG A 123 16.96 -1.66 -12.69
N PRO A 124 17.45 -2.27 -13.78
CA PRO A 124 17.10 -1.99 -15.17
C PRO A 124 15.96 -2.84 -15.73
N LEU A 125 15.49 -3.85 -15.00
CA LEU A 125 14.55 -4.84 -15.51
C LEU A 125 13.63 -5.35 -14.40
N ARG A 126 12.33 -5.43 -14.70
CA ARG A 126 11.33 -6.07 -13.83
C ARG A 126 10.44 -7.00 -14.62
N VAL A 127 9.76 -7.91 -13.91
CA VAL A 127 8.58 -8.58 -14.44
C VAL A 127 7.37 -7.68 -14.23
N VAL A 128 6.46 -7.65 -15.21
CA VAL A 128 5.13 -7.03 -15.10
C VAL A 128 4.09 -8.09 -15.49
N ILE A 129 3.13 -8.34 -14.60
CA ILE A 129 2.08 -9.36 -14.77
C ILE A 129 0.72 -8.67 -14.66
N PRO A 130 0.03 -8.42 -15.78
CA PRO A 130 -1.31 -7.83 -15.78
C PRO A 130 -2.33 -8.66 -14.97
N GLY A 131 -3.24 -7.98 -14.28
CA GLY A 131 -4.35 -8.60 -13.56
C GLY A 131 -3.97 -9.39 -12.30
N GLN A 132 -2.70 -9.41 -11.90
CA GLN A 132 -2.24 -10.01 -10.65
C GLN A 132 -1.78 -8.95 -9.64
N ILE A 133 -1.71 -9.34 -8.37
CA ILE A 133 -1.18 -8.47 -7.32
C ILE A 133 0.27 -8.06 -7.65
N GLY A 134 0.63 -6.82 -7.30
CA GLY A 134 1.93 -6.22 -7.57
C GLY A 134 3.09 -7.00 -6.96
N GLY A 135 2.87 -7.78 -5.89
CA GLY A 135 3.87 -8.68 -5.30
C GLY A 135 4.40 -9.72 -6.30
N ARG A 136 3.62 -10.17 -7.29
CA ARG A 136 4.12 -11.13 -8.29
C ARG A 136 5.02 -10.47 -9.34
N SER A 137 4.92 -9.15 -9.54
CA SER A 137 5.69 -8.39 -10.52
C SER A 137 7.09 -8.03 -9.98
N VAL A 138 7.97 -9.03 -9.85
CA VAL A 138 9.32 -8.92 -9.25
C VAL A 138 10.15 -7.81 -9.89
N LYS A 139 10.68 -6.92 -9.05
CA LYS A 139 11.59 -5.82 -9.44
C LYS A 139 13.05 -6.28 -9.39
N TRP A 140 13.93 -5.55 -10.07
CA TRP A 140 15.37 -5.80 -10.08
C TRP A 140 15.70 -7.26 -10.44
N LEU A 141 15.03 -7.78 -11.47
CA LEU A 141 15.01 -9.21 -11.77
C LEU A 141 16.41 -9.76 -12.02
N LYS A 142 16.71 -10.90 -11.38
CA LYS A 142 17.98 -11.62 -11.55
C LYS A 142 17.83 -13.03 -12.08
N ARG A 143 16.83 -13.79 -11.63
CA ARG A 143 16.65 -15.18 -12.06
C ARG A 143 15.20 -15.49 -12.36
N ILE A 144 15.00 -16.30 -13.39
CA ILE A 144 13.73 -16.97 -13.69
C ILE A 144 14.01 -18.46 -13.67
N MET A 145 13.22 -19.20 -12.89
CA MET A 145 13.39 -20.64 -12.69
C MET A 145 12.06 -21.32 -13.00
N ILE A 146 12.09 -22.28 -13.92
CA ILE A 146 10.91 -23.07 -14.26
C ILE A 146 10.88 -24.34 -13.40
N THR A 147 9.79 -24.55 -12.69
CA THR A 147 9.62 -25.61 -11.68
C THR A 147 8.26 -26.32 -11.85
N ASP A 148 8.13 -27.49 -11.24
CA ASP A 148 6.87 -28.25 -11.12
C ASP A 148 6.02 -27.80 -9.92
N LYS A 149 6.62 -27.07 -8.97
CA LYS A 149 5.98 -26.55 -7.76
C LYS A 149 6.09 -25.02 -7.67
N PRO A 150 5.20 -24.36 -6.89
CA PRO A 150 5.35 -22.94 -6.57
C PRO A 150 6.69 -22.64 -5.89
N SER A 151 7.03 -21.36 -5.82
CA SER A 151 8.25 -20.90 -5.17
C SER A 151 8.25 -21.28 -3.68
N ASP A 152 9.38 -21.79 -3.22
CA ASP A 152 9.67 -22.04 -1.80
C ASP A 152 10.33 -20.84 -1.10
N ASN A 153 10.40 -19.68 -1.78
CA ASN A 153 10.96 -18.46 -1.23
C ASN A 153 10.13 -17.97 -0.02
N TRP A 154 10.81 -17.48 1.01
CA TRP A 154 10.19 -17.01 2.25
C TRP A 154 9.07 -16.00 1.99
N TYR A 155 9.27 -15.05 1.08
CA TYR A 155 8.29 -14.01 0.72
C TYR A 155 7.09 -14.54 -0.08
N HIS A 156 7.22 -15.72 -0.71
CA HIS A 156 6.07 -16.40 -1.33
C HIS A 156 5.22 -17.14 -0.32
N ILE A 157 5.85 -17.71 0.71
CA ILE A 157 5.19 -18.50 1.75
C ILE A 157 4.52 -17.58 2.77
N PHE A 158 5.27 -16.67 3.39
CA PHE A 158 4.84 -15.91 4.58
C PHE A 158 4.19 -14.55 4.29
N ASP A 159 4.10 -14.15 3.02
CA ASP A 159 3.49 -12.88 2.62
C ASP A 159 2.54 -13.08 1.41
N ASN A 160 1.74 -12.07 1.10
CA ASN A 160 0.82 -12.06 -0.05
C ASN A 160 -0.16 -13.25 -0.06
N ARG A 161 -0.83 -13.47 1.09
CA ARG A 161 -1.89 -14.46 1.28
C ARG A 161 -3.13 -13.85 1.93
N VAL A 162 -4.31 -14.41 1.62
CA VAL A 162 -5.55 -14.16 2.38
C VAL A 162 -5.92 -15.44 3.10
N LEU A 163 -5.68 -15.46 4.41
CA LEU A 163 -6.03 -16.60 5.25
C LEU A 163 -7.54 -16.62 5.56
N PRO A 164 -8.11 -17.79 5.88
CA PRO A 164 -9.49 -17.90 6.34
C PRO A 164 -9.79 -17.01 7.57
N THR A 165 -11.00 -16.44 7.64
CA THR A 165 -11.37 -15.41 8.65
C THR A 165 -11.28 -15.87 10.10
N MET A 166 -11.44 -17.17 10.38
CA MET A 166 -11.32 -17.72 11.73
C MET A 166 -9.87 -17.81 12.22
N ILE A 167 -8.89 -17.60 11.34
CA ILE A 167 -7.47 -17.62 11.69
C ILE A 167 -7.09 -16.26 12.26
N THR A 168 -6.74 -16.26 13.55
CA THR A 168 -6.25 -15.07 14.23
C THR A 168 -4.74 -14.90 14.02
N PRO A 169 -4.17 -13.72 14.32
CA PRO A 169 -2.72 -13.52 14.25
C PRO A 169 -1.95 -14.51 15.14
N GLU A 170 -2.51 -14.86 16.30
CA GLU A 170 -1.92 -15.83 17.24
C GLU A 170 -1.86 -17.23 16.61
N ILE A 171 -2.98 -17.71 16.04
CA ILE A 171 -3.05 -19.00 15.35
C ILE A 171 -2.08 -19.02 14.16
N ALA A 172 -1.99 -17.93 13.38
CA ALA A 172 -1.10 -17.85 12.24
C ALA A 172 0.38 -17.88 12.65
N ALA A 173 0.75 -17.24 13.76
CA ALA A 173 2.11 -17.23 14.29
C ALA A 173 2.54 -18.62 14.80
N GLU A 174 1.66 -19.32 15.52
CA GLU A 174 1.93 -20.66 16.07
C GLU A 174 1.89 -21.74 14.98
N GLN A 175 0.92 -21.67 14.07
CA GLN A 175 0.65 -22.71 13.07
C GLN A 175 1.09 -22.27 11.68
N LYS A 176 2.41 -22.26 11.43
CA LYS A 176 3.01 -21.89 10.13
C LYS A 176 2.49 -22.68 8.91
N ARG A 177 1.81 -23.81 9.12
CA ARG A 177 1.14 -24.59 8.06
C ARG A 177 0.14 -23.77 7.24
N TRP A 178 -0.51 -22.77 7.82
CA TRP A 178 -1.48 -21.91 7.12
C TRP A 178 -0.85 -21.15 5.95
N TYR A 179 0.45 -20.86 6.03
CA TYR A 179 1.21 -20.18 4.98
C TYR A 179 1.69 -21.12 3.87
N ASN A 180 1.59 -22.44 4.04
CA ASN A 180 2.07 -23.41 3.05
C ASN A 180 0.96 -23.92 2.11
N ASP A 181 -0.27 -23.47 2.31
CA ASP A 181 -1.40 -23.85 1.47
C ASP A 181 -1.61 -22.85 0.33
N GLU A 182 -1.29 -23.28 -0.89
CA GLU A 182 -1.41 -22.46 -2.11
C GLU A 182 -2.81 -21.95 -2.40
N ARG A 183 -3.86 -22.54 -1.82
CA ARG A 183 -5.23 -22.01 -1.96
C ARG A 183 -5.38 -20.61 -1.38
N TYR A 184 -4.47 -20.20 -0.49
CA TYR A 184 -4.46 -18.88 0.13
C TYR A 184 -3.44 -17.93 -0.51
N ALA A 185 -2.58 -18.41 -1.41
CA ALA A 185 -1.63 -17.58 -2.13
C ALA A 185 -2.34 -16.68 -3.15
N LEU A 186 -2.04 -15.38 -3.09
CA LEU A 186 -2.68 -14.41 -3.97
C LEU A 186 -2.02 -14.37 -5.34
N TYR A 187 -2.82 -14.46 -6.39
CA TYR A 187 -2.38 -14.27 -7.77
C TYR A 187 -3.21 -13.16 -8.40
N ASN A 188 -4.35 -13.51 -8.99
CA ASN A 188 -5.28 -12.54 -9.56
C ASN A 188 -5.86 -11.64 -8.47
N LEU A 189 -6.07 -10.37 -8.81
CA LEU A 189 -6.82 -9.43 -7.98
C LEU A 189 -8.31 -9.80 -7.94
N ASN A 190 -9.01 -9.34 -6.90
CA ASN A 190 -10.47 -9.37 -6.86
C ASN A 190 -11.08 -8.08 -7.42
N VAL A 191 -12.39 -8.11 -7.67
CA VAL A 191 -13.18 -6.93 -8.06
C VAL A 191 -13.09 -5.87 -6.97
N GLN A 192 -12.79 -4.63 -7.35
CA GLN A 192 -12.73 -3.50 -6.43
C GLN A 192 -13.29 -2.25 -7.11
N SER A 193 -13.99 -1.43 -6.33
CA SER A 193 -14.22 -0.02 -6.63
C SER A 193 -13.98 0.85 -5.39
N ALA A 194 -13.60 2.11 -5.62
CA ALA A 194 -13.46 3.13 -4.60
C ALA A 194 -13.93 4.50 -5.13
N ILE A 195 -14.46 5.31 -4.22
CA ILE A 195 -14.90 6.69 -4.50
C ILE A 195 -13.68 7.60 -4.34
N CYS A 196 -13.44 8.47 -5.31
CA CYS A 196 -12.39 9.49 -5.24
C CYS A 196 -12.96 10.89 -4.98
N TYR A 197 -14.12 11.18 -5.57
CA TYR A 197 -14.84 12.43 -5.38
C TYR A 197 -16.31 12.16 -5.00
N PRO A 198 -16.86 12.82 -3.96
CA PRO A 198 -16.22 13.90 -3.17
C PRO A 198 -14.98 13.45 -2.41
N ALA A 199 -13.98 14.33 -2.31
CA ALA A 199 -12.76 14.10 -1.57
C ALA A 199 -13.04 14.13 -0.06
N HIS A 200 -12.11 13.58 0.73
CA HIS A 200 -12.21 13.66 2.19
C HIS A 200 -12.17 15.13 2.65
N GLU A 201 -13.08 15.50 3.53
CA GLU A 201 -13.30 16.86 4.04
C GLU A 201 -13.70 17.86 2.93
N GLU A 202 -14.06 17.41 1.72
CA GLU A 202 -14.61 18.29 0.69
C GLU A 202 -15.97 18.82 1.16
N ILE A 203 -16.21 20.12 0.98
CA ILE A 203 -17.46 20.80 1.30
C ILE A 203 -18.19 21.15 -0.01
N VAL A 204 -19.42 20.68 -0.14
CA VAL A 204 -20.29 20.90 -1.31
C VAL A 204 -21.54 21.65 -0.86
N LYS A 205 -21.86 22.75 -1.55
CA LYS A 205 -23.10 23.49 -1.31
C LYS A 205 -24.30 22.76 -1.90
N VAL A 206 -25.41 22.81 -1.17
CA VAL A 206 -26.70 22.27 -1.57
C VAL A 206 -27.48 23.37 -2.25
N GLU A 207 -27.85 23.14 -3.51
CA GLU A 207 -28.53 24.11 -4.35
C GLU A 207 -29.57 23.38 -5.22
N GLU A 208 -30.78 23.93 -5.28
CA GLU A 208 -31.84 23.38 -6.13
C GLU A 208 -31.41 23.39 -7.61
N GLY A 209 -31.66 22.29 -8.31
CA GLY A 209 -31.25 22.11 -9.71
C GLY A 209 -29.75 21.90 -9.94
N LYS A 210 -28.92 21.85 -8.89
CA LYS A 210 -27.50 21.48 -8.99
C LYS A 210 -27.28 20.00 -8.71
N SER A 211 -26.41 19.40 -9.50
CA SER A 211 -25.90 18.05 -9.29
C SER A 211 -24.41 18.08 -8.94
N TYR A 212 -23.96 17.08 -8.20
CA TYR A 212 -22.57 16.80 -7.94
C TYR A 212 -22.13 15.56 -8.72
N ARG A 213 -20.98 15.65 -9.38
CA ARG A 213 -20.38 14.54 -10.14
C ARG A 213 -19.58 13.63 -9.21
N VAL A 214 -20.25 12.64 -8.63
CA VAL A 214 -19.60 11.58 -7.84
C VAL A 214 -18.80 10.69 -8.79
N ARG A 215 -17.55 10.39 -8.45
CA ARG A 215 -16.66 9.62 -9.33
C ARG A 215 -15.56 8.88 -8.60
N GLY A 216 -15.03 7.87 -9.26
CA GLY A 216 -13.94 7.06 -8.72
C GLY A 216 -13.36 6.13 -9.77
N TYR A 217 -12.69 5.08 -9.29
CA TYR A 217 -12.14 4.03 -10.13
C TYR A 217 -12.71 2.66 -9.76
N ALA A 218 -12.60 1.71 -10.67
CA ALA A 218 -12.80 0.30 -10.42
C ALA A 218 -11.72 -0.52 -11.14
N TYR A 219 -11.34 -1.68 -10.60
CA TYR A 219 -10.40 -2.60 -11.24
C TYR A 219 -10.77 -4.05 -10.89
N ASN A 220 -10.20 -4.99 -11.64
CA ASN A 220 -10.32 -6.42 -11.38
C ASN A 220 -9.02 -7.16 -11.74
N GLY A 221 -8.93 -8.42 -11.35
CA GLY A 221 -7.84 -9.32 -11.73
C GLY A 221 -8.13 -10.17 -12.95
N GLY A 222 -7.11 -10.91 -13.37
CA GLY A 222 -7.22 -11.94 -14.42
C GLY A 222 -7.57 -11.43 -15.82
N GLY A 223 -7.64 -10.12 -16.04
CA GLY A 223 -8.07 -9.54 -17.31
C GLY A 223 -9.59 -9.49 -17.50
N VAL A 224 -10.38 -9.77 -16.46
CA VAL A 224 -11.85 -9.78 -16.52
C VAL A 224 -12.38 -8.37 -16.36
N ARG A 225 -13.16 -7.91 -17.33
CA ARG A 225 -13.68 -6.54 -17.36
C ARG A 225 -14.71 -6.29 -16.25
N ILE A 226 -14.70 -5.08 -15.69
CA ILE A 226 -15.79 -4.58 -14.84
C ILE A 226 -17.02 -4.39 -15.73
N GLY A 227 -18.12 -5.09 -15.48
CA GLY A 227 -19.34 -4.97 -16.29
C GLY A 227 -20.26 -3.85 -15.83
N ARG A 228 -20.24 -3.53 -14.52
CA ARG A 228 -21.05 -2.44 -13.94
C ARG A 228 -20.44 -1.90 -12.65
N VAL A 229 -20.73 -0.62 -12.39
CA VAL A 229 -20.48 0.05 -11.11
C VAL A 229 -21.80 0.67 -10.66
N GLU A 230 -22.18 0.38 -9.44
CA GLU A 230 -23.45 0.77 -8.85
C GLU A 230 -23.20 1.63 -7.60
N VAL A 231 -23.97 2.71 -7.47
CA VAL A 231 -23.88 3.66 -6.35
C VAL A 231 -25.22 3.69 -5.61
N SER A 232 -25.18 3.66 -4.29
CA SER A 232 -26.35 3.78 -3.42
C SER A 232 -26.18 4.94 -2.45
N LEU A 233 -27.31 5.59 -2.14
CA LEU A 233 -27.45 6.70 -1.18
C LEU A 233 -28.29 6.32 0.04
N ASP A 234 -28.67 5.04 0.13
CA ASP A 234 -29.57 4.48 1.12
C ASP A 234 -28.99 3.18 1.68
N GLN A 235 -27.67 3.15 1.97
CA GLN A 235 -27.01 2.01 2.60
C GLN A 235 -27.12 0.68 1.82
N GLY A 236 -27.39 0.74 0.52
CA GLY A 236 -27.46 -0.41 -0.39
C GLY A 236 -28.86 -0.99 -0.62
N TYR A 237 -29.94 -0.32 -0.18
CA TYR A 237 -31.31 -0.77 -0.47
C TYR A 237 -31.68 -0.56 -1.95
N THR A 238 -31.31 0.58 -2.53
CA THR A 238 -31.50 0.88 -3.95
C THR A 238 -30.18 1.31 -4.59
N TRP A 239 -30.06 1.06 -5.90
CA TRP A 239 -28.82 1.25 -6.65
C TRP A 239 -29.07 2.06 -7.91
N LYS A 240 -28.19 3.02 -8.17
CA LYS A 240 -28.11 3.78 -9.42
C LYS A 240 -26.90 3.31 -10.22
N LEU A 241 -27.06 3.14 -11.52
CA LEU A 241 -25.98 2.67 -12.40
C LEU A 241 -25.07 3.85 -12.79
N ALA A 242 -23.77 3.73 -12.53
CA ALA A 242 -22.78 4.71 -12.95
C ALA A 242 -22.35 4.51 -14.41
N ILE A 243 -21.91 5.59 -15.05
CA ILE A 243 -21.29 5.55 -16.38
C ILE A 243 -19.83 5.17 -16.20
N ILE A 244 -19.36 4.15 -16.94
CA ILE A 244 -17.97 3.68 -16.91
C ILE A 244 -17.23 4.14 -18.15
N GLU A 245 -16.03 4.67 -17.96
CA GLU A 245 -15.05 4.99 -18.99
C GLU A 245 -13.88 4.01 -18.93
N TYR A 246 -13.71 3.24 -20.00
CA TYR A 246 -12.58 2.32 -20.19
C TYR A 246 -11.51 3.00 -21.03
N THR A 247 -10.61 3.76 -20.40
CA THR A 247 -9.51 4.45 -21.11
C THR A 247 -8.62 3.47 -21.89
N GLU A 248 -8.51 2.22 -21.42
CA GLU A 248 -7.83 1.13 -22.13
C GLU A 248 -8.38 0.87 -23.53
N ASP A 249 -9.70 1.01 -23.74
CA ASP A 249 -10.32 0.74 -25.03
C ASP A 249 -9.97 1.83 -26.07
N GLN A 250 -9.48 3.00 -25.65
CA GLN A 250 -8.90 3.97 -26.58
C GLN A 250 -7.63 3.42 -27.24
N TYR A 251 -6.82 2.64 -26.51
CA TYR A 251 -5.68 1.92 -27.07
C TYR A 251 -6.11 0.71 -27.92
N ARG A 252 -7.23 0.07 -27.56
CA ARG A 252 -7.80 -1.06 -28.33
C ARG A 252 -8.37 -0.61 -29.68
N ASN A 253 -9.01 0.55 -29.71
CA ASN A 253 -9.65 1.13 -30.90
C ASN A 253 -8.69 2.01 -31.72
N ALA A 254 -7.44 2.17 -31.28
CA ALA A 254 -6.43 2.94 -31.99
C ALA A 254 -6.08 2.28 -33.34
N VAL A 255 -6.68 2.78 -34.42
CA VAL A 255 -6.48 2.27 -35.80
C VAL A 255 -5.06 2.56 -36.32
N HIS A 256 -4.31 3.47 -35.70
CA HIS A 256 -3.09 4.07 -36.30
C HIS A 256 -1.86 4.21 -35.38
N TYR A 257 -1.81 3.57 -34.21
CA TYR A 257 -0.61 3.59 -33.35
C TYR A 257 0.07 2.23 -33.30
N PRO A 258 0.80 1.81 -34.36
CA PRO A 258 1.41 0.48 -34.39
C PRO A 258 2.55 0.33 -33.37
N GLN A 259 3.19 1.45 -32.96
CA GLN A 259 4.26 1.44 -31.98
C GLN A 259 4.18 2.62 -31.00
N LEU A 260 4.54 2.35 -29.75
CA LEU A 260 4.67 3.34 -28.69
C LEU A 260 5.94 3.04 -27.89
N TYR A 261 6.79 4.04 -27.70
CA TYR A 261 8.05 3.95 -26.93
C TYR A 261 9.05 2.87 -27.38
N GLY A 262 8.94 2.42 -28.64
CA GLY A 262 9.78 1.37 -29.24
C GLY A 262 9.21 -0.04 -29.11
N GLY A 263 7.99 -0.20 -28.57
CA GLY A 263 7.27 -1.48 -28.55
C GLY A 263 5.97 -1.41 -29.36
N THR A 264 5.55 -2.54 -29.91
CA THR A 264 4.26 -2.68 -30.57
C THR A 264 3.12 -2.53 -29.56
N LEU A 265 2.12 -1.72 -29.89
CA LEU A 265 0.88 -1.63 -29.13
C LEU A 265 -0.14 -2.58 -29.75
N ASP A 266 -0.34 -3.75 -29.14
CA ASP A 266 -1.18 -4.83 -29.69
C ASP A 266 -2.51 -5.00 -28.94
N MET A 267 -2.97 -3.96 -28.24
CA MET A 267 -4.22 -4.00 -27.46
C MET A 267 -5.44 -4.40 -28.31
N ALA A 268 -5.49 -4.00 -29.59
CA ALA A 268 -6.55 -4.36 -30.53
C ALA A 268 -6.71 -5.89 -30.72
N ALA A 269 -5.66 -6.67 -30.52
CA ALA A 269 -5.67 -8.13 -30.66
C ALA A 269 -5.99 -8.85 -29.34
N ARG A 270 -6.25 -8.12 -28.26
CA ARG A 270 -6.49 -8.66 -26.92
C ARG A 270 -7.95 -8.47 -26.54
N GLU A 271 -8.50 -9.42 -25.80
CA GLU A 271 -9.85 -9.32 -25.20
C GLU A 271 -9.81 -8.94 -23.71
N HIS A 272 -8.67 -9.18 -23.06
CA HIS A 272 -8.47 -8.88 -21.63
C HIS A 272 -8.47 -7.37 -21.34
N SER A 273 -8.91 -7.02 -20.13
CA SER A 273 -8.79 -5.68 -19.53
C SER A 273 -7.68 -5.64 -18.49
N PHE A 274 -6.56 -4.99 -18.81
CA PHE A 274 -5.39 -4.88 -17.94
C PHE A 274 -5.38 -3.63 -17.06
N CYS A 275 -6.26 -2.68 -17.36
CA CYS A 275 -6.33 -1.42 -16.66
C CYS A 275 -7.56 -1.32 -15.75
N TRP A 276 -7.46 -0.43 -14.77
CA TRP A 276 -8.64 0.15 -14.14
C TRP A 276 -9.57 0.82 -15.16
N CYS A 277 -10.82 1.00 -14.78
CA CYS A 277 -11.74 1.91 -15.42
C CYS A 277 -12.13 3.02 -14.45
N PHE A 278 -12.58 4.14 -15.00
CA PHE A 278 -13.13 5.24 -14.21
C PHE A 278 -14.65 5.20 -14.30
N TRP A 279 -15.32 5.59 -13.23
CA TRP A 279 -16.79 5.66 -13.22
C TRP A 279 -17.25 7.01 -12.70
N THR A 280 -18.40 7.46 -13.20
CA THR A 280 -18.99 8.75 -12.84
C THR A 280 -20.52 8.64 -12.78
N ILE A 281 -21.13 9.40 -11.87
CA ILE A 281 -22.58 9.56 -11.77
C ILE A 281 -22.92 10.98 -11.29
N GLU A 282 -23.86 11.61 -11.96
CA GLU A 282 -24.41 12.91 -11.54
C GLU A 282 -25.53 12.68 -10.52
N ILE A 283 -25.38 13.23 -9.32
CA ILE A 283 -26.37 13.09 -8.25
C ILE A 283 -26.85 14.49 -7.83
N PRO A 284 -28.17 14.78 -7.85
CA PRO A 284 -28.69 16.04 -7.34
C PRO A 284 -28.20 16.31 -5.92
N THR A 285 -27.73 17.53 -5.65
CA THR A 285 -27.21 17.89 -4.31
C THR A 285 -28.30 17.78 -3.23
N MET A 286 -29.58 17.94 -3.61
CA MET A 286 -30.73 17.67 -2.75
C MET A 286 -30.88 16.20 -2.37
N GLU A 287 -30.57 15.26 -3.27
CA GLU A 287 -30.55 13.83 -2.94
C GLU A 287 -29.39 13.51 -1.99
N LEU A 288 -28.21 14.09 -2.22
CA LEU A 288 -27.08 13.98 -1.29
C LEU A 288 -27.41 14.56 0.10
N PHE A 289 -28.18 15.65 0.15
CA PHE A 289 -28.63 16.25 1.41
C PHE A 289 -29.62 15.35 2.16
N ALA A 290 -30.41 14.55 1.47
CA ALA A 290 -31.31 13.57 2.08
C ALA A 290 -30.58 12.29 2.55
N ALA A 291 -29.43 11.99 1.95
CA ALA A 291 -28.64 10.80 2.23
C ALA A 291 -27.77 10.94 3.50
N LYS A 292 -27.35 9.79 4.05
CA LYS A 292 -26.38 9.71 5.16
C LYS A 292 -24.99 9.26 4.70
N ASP A 293 -24.94 8.57 3.57
CA ASP A 293 -23.72 8.01 3.01
C ASP A 293 -23.84 7.84 1.50
N ILE A 294 -22.69 7.60 0.89
CA ILE A 294 -22.55 7.13 -0.47
C ILE A 294 -21.80 5.81 -0.40
N VAL A 295 -22.37 4.74 -0.94
CA VAL A 295 -21.68 3.44 -1.07
C VAL A 295 -21.54 3.07 -2.53
N VAL A 296 -20.40 2.48 -2.89
CA VAL A 296 -20.14 1.98 -4.25
C VAL A 296 -19.76 0.51 -4.22
N ARG A 297 -20.24 -0.22 -5.24
CA ARG A 297 -19.78 -1.58 -5.56
C ARG A 297 -19.60 -1.74 -7.07
N ALA A 298 -18.71 -2.65 -7.45
CA ALA A 298 -18.54 -3.11 -8.82
C ALA A 298 -18.91 -4.59 -8.94
N MET A 299 -19.30 -4.98 -10.16
CA MET A 299 -19.50 -6.36 -10.58
C MET A 299 -18.83 -6.59 -11.94
N ASP A 300 -18.11 -7.70 -12.08
CA ASP A 300 -17.38 -8.05 -13.30
C ASP A 300 -18.22 -8.85 -14.32
N GLU A 301 -17.65 -9.14 -15.49
CA GLU A 301 -18.31 -9.94 -16.54
C GLU A 301 -18.50 -11.42 -16.17
N SER A 302 -17.85 -11.90 -15.11
CA SER A 302 -18.09 -13.22 -14.52
C SER A 302 -19.17 -13.18 -13.42
N MET A 303 -19.84 -12.04 -13.24
CA MET A 303 -20.85 -11.78 -12.21
C MET A 303 -20.32 -11.87 -10.78
N ASN A 304 -19.00 -11.75 -10.57
CA ASN A 304 -18.44 -11.57 -9.23
C ASN A 304 -18.73 -10.15 -8.77
N VAL A 305 -19.28 -10.02 -7.57
CA VAL A 305 -19.65 -8.73 -6.96
C VAL A 305 -18.87 -8.49 -5.68
N GLN A 306 -18.53 -7.22 -5.40
CA GLN A 306 -17.92 -6.88 -4.11
C GLN A 306 -18.84 -7.23 -2.93
N PRO A 307 -18.31 -7.83 -1.86
CA PRO A 307 -19.09 -8.17 -0.68
C PRO A 307 -19.52 -6.90 0.06
N ARG A 308 -20.67 -6.99 0.71
CA ARG A 308 -21.12 -5.95 1.63
C ARG A 308 -20.22 -5.88 2.87
N ASP A 309 -19.95 -7.04 3.46
CA ASP A 309 -19.24 -7.15 4.72
C ASP A 309 -17.74 -7.33 4.50
N MET A 310 -16.98 -6.90 5.50
CA MET A 310 -15.52 -6.99 5.47
C MET A 310 -15.07 -8.43 5.66
N TYR A 311 -14.26 -8.93 4.74
CA TYR A 311 -13.48 -10.15 4.95
C TYR A 311 -12.16 -9.79 5.65
N TRP A 312 -12.21 -9.67 6.98
CA TRP A 312 -11.00 -9.42 7.76
C TRP A 312 -10.05 -10.62 7.71
N ASN A 313 -8.75 -10.38 7.52
CA ASN A 313 -7.73 -11.44 7.55
C ASN A 313 -6.42 -10.94 8.16
N VAL A 314 -5.57 -11.89 8.59
CA VAL A 314 -4.34 -11.62 9.36
C VAL A 314 -3.38 -10.61 8.70
N LEU A 315 -3.23 -10.66 7.38
CA LEU A 315 -2.35 -9.75 6.62
C LEU A 315 -3.08 -8.51 6.09
N SER A 316 -4.37 -8.40 6.39
CA SER A 316 -5.27 -7.33 5.96
C SER A 316 -5.15 -7.03 4.46
N MET A 317 -5.16 -8.08 3.64
CA MET A 317 -5.00 -8.01 2.17
C MET A 317 -6.32 -8.23 1.43
N LEU A 318 -6.38 -7.74 0.18
CA LEU A 318 -7.53 -7.79 -0.73
C LEU A 318 -8.84 -7.29 -0.10
N ASN A 319 -8.78 -6.27 0.75
CA ASN A 319 -9.97 -5.64 1.28
C ASN A 319 -10.79 -5.03 0.13
N ASN A 320 -11.94 -5.64 -0.19
CA ASN A 320 -12.80 -5.21 -1.28
C ASN A 320 -14.27 -5.08 -0.89
N CYS A 321 -14.60 -4.93 0.40
CA CYS A 321 -15.97 -4.56 0.79
C CYS A 321 -16.38 -3.23 0.15
N TRP A 322 -17.69 -2.94 0.15
CA TRP A 322 -18.20 -1.69 -0.43
C TRP A 322 -17.47 -0.48 0.14
N HIS A 323 -16.95 0.39 -0.73
CA HIS A 323 -16.32 1.63 -0.27
C HIS A 323 -17.42 2.62 0.10
N ARG A 324 -17.33 3.17 1.32
CA ARG A 324 -18.38 4.00 1.93
C ARG A 324 -17.85 5.36 2.32
N LEU A 325 -18.53 6.43 1.88
CA LEU A 325 -18.34 7.79 2.39
C LEU A 325 -19.51 8.15 3.30
N THR A 326 -19.27 8.83 4.42
CA THR A 326 -20.35 9.43 5.21
C THR A 326 -20.55 10.88 4.84
N ILE A 327 -21.80 11.35 4.91
CA ILE A 327 -22.18 12.73 4.63
C ILE A 327 -22.49 13.42 5.96
N ILE A 328 -21.81 14.52 6.24
CA ILE A 328 -22.02 15.38 7.41
C ILE A 328 -22.70 16.67 6.92
N LYS A 329 -23.78 17.07 7.58
CA LYS A 329 -24.42 18.37 7.31
C LYS A 329 -23.70 19.44 8.13
N GLU A 330 -23.20 20.46 7.46
CA GLU A 330 -22.53 21.58 8.11
C GLU A 330 -23.53 22.46 8.88
N GLN A 331 -23.00 23.26 9.82
CA GLN A 331 -23.82 24.10 10.71
C GLN A 331 -24.60 25.18 9.96
N ASP A 332 -24.15 25.55 8.76
CA ASP A 332 -24.81 26.53 7.89
C ASP A 332 -26.14 26.01 7.32
N GLY A 333 -26.43 24.71 7.45
CA GLY A 333 -27.66 24.05 7.01
C GLY A 333 -27.77 23.87 5.49
N HIS A 334 -26.79 24.31 4.72
CA HIS A 334 -26.82 24.28 3.25
C HIS A 334 -25.51 23.79 2.62
N SER A 335 -24.57 23.28 3.43
CA SER A 335 -23.36 22.62 2.97
C SER A 335 -23.25 21.18 3.49
N LEU A 336 -22.63 20.32 2.70
CA LEU A 336 -22.34 18.93 3.00
C LEU A 336 -20.84 18.71 3.03
N LYS A 337 -20.34 18.08 4.09
CA LYS A 337 -18.96 17.62 4.18
C LYS A 337 -18.87 16.10 4.05
N PHE A 338 -17.88 15.60 3.33
CA PHE A 338 -17.75 14.17 3.03
C PHE A 338 -16.54 13.53 3.70
N ASP A 339 -16.76 12.37 4.31
CA ASP A 339 -15.68 11.60 4.94
C ASP A 339 -15.47 10.26 4.29
N HIS A 340 -14.22 10.03 3.89
CA HIS A 340 -13.75 8.72 3.44
C HIS A 340 -13.60 7.78 4.64
N PRO A 341 -13.48 6.44 4.41
CA PRO A 341 -13.29 5.48 5.50
C PRO A 341 -12.10 5.82 6.40
N THR A 342 -10.96 6.11 5.77
CA THR A 342 -9.68 6.34 6.43
C THR A 342 -8.80 7.28 5.59
N VAL A 343 -7.91 8.04 6.23
CA VAL A 343 -6.83 8.79 5.55
C VAL A 343 -5.58 7.91 5.44
N PRO A 344 -4.79 7.94 4.34
CA PRO A 344 -3.66 7.02 4.16
C PRO A 344 -2.59 7.12 5.26
N ALA A 345 -1.80 6.05 5.39
CA ALA A 345 -0.69 5.94 6.33
C ALA A 345 -1.11 6.18 7.79
N LEU A 346 -0.34 6.98 8.52
CA LEU A 346 -0.53 7.22 9.95
C LEU A 346 -1.46 8.42 10.25
N THR A 347 -1.88 9.14 9.22
CA THR A 347 -2.74 10.31 9.37
C THR A 347 -4.09 9.90 9.94
N LYS A 348 -4.47 10.47 11.08
CA LYS A 348 -5.79 10.25 11.66
C LYS A 348 -6.87 10.91 10.81
N GLY A 349 -8.07 10.33 10.80
CA GLY A 349 -9.23 10.85 10.10
C GLY A 349 -10.02 9.79 9.35
N GLY A 350 -11.15 10.23 8.82
CA GLY A 350 -12.15 9.38 8.20
C GLY A 350 -13.20 8.87 9.19
N TRP A 351 -14.33 8.41 8.64
CA TRP A 351 -15.49 8.09 9.46
C TRP A 351 -15.30 6.85 10.33
N MET A 352 -14.44 5.90 9.93
CA MET A 352 -14.23 4.66 10.70
C MET A 352 -13.53 4.96 12.03
N GLU A 353 -12.53 5.84 12.03
CA GLU A 353 -11.82 6.26 13.25
C GLU A 353 -12.77 7.04 14.16
N ARG A 354 -13.56 7.99 13.61
CA ARG A 354 -14.60 8.71 14.37
C ARG A 354 -15.60 7.77 15.03
N VAL A 355 -16.12 6.79 14.31
CA VAL A 355 -17.08 5.81 14.85
C VAL A 355 -16.46 5.03 16.01
N LYS A 356 -15.21 4.58 15.84
CA LYS A 356 -14.50 3.85 16.90
C LYS A 356 -14.25 4.71 18.14
N GLU A 357 -13.87 5.97 17.97
CA GLU A 357 -13.70 6.94 19.06
C GLU A 357 -15.01 7.22 19.81
N GLN A 358 -16.15 7.13 19.12
CA GLN A 358 -17.49 7.24 19.70
C GLN A 358 -18.01 5.92 20.33
N GLY A 359 -17.18 4.86 20.36
CA GLY A 359 -17.55 3.55 20.91
C GLY A 359 -18.43 2.70 20.00
N GLY A 360 -18.53 3.03 18.72
CA GLY A 360 -19.30 2.26 17.73
C GLY A 360 -18.61 0.96 17.32
N GLU A 361 -19.41 -0.06 17.04
CA GLU A 361 -18.93 -1.38 16.59
C GLU A 361 -18.80 -1.43 15.06
N LEU A 362 -17.64 -1.81 14.54
CA LEU A 362 -17.37 -1.89 13.10
C LEU A 362 -17.35 -3.33 12.56
N THR A 363 -17.37 -4.34 13.45
CA THR A 363 -17.38 -5.77 13.09
C THR A 363 -18.77 -6.33 12.83
N ASP A 364 -19.83 -5.63 13.26
CA ASP A 364 -21.21 -6.11 13.20
C ASP A 364 -21.85 -6.00 11.80
N GLY A 365 -21.13 -5.44 10.84
CA GLY A 365 -21.62 -5.19 9.50
C GLY A 365 -22.58 -4.00 9.41
N PHE A 366 -22.86 -3.25 10.47
CA PHE A 366 -23.73 -2.05 10.47
C PHE A 366 -22.95 -0.73 10.55
N TRP A 367 -21.62 -0.79 10.39
CA TRP A 367 -20.74 0.40 10.34
C TRP A 367 -20.88 1.32 11.57
N GLY A 368 -21.17 0.76 12.75
CA GLY A 368 -21.36 1.49 14.00
C GLY A 368 -22.64 2.30 14.11
N THR A 369 -23.64 2.04 13.25
CA THR A 369 -24.92 2.77 13.27
C THR A 369 -25.98 2.14 14.19
N ARG A 370 -25.77 0.90 14.65
CA ARG A 370 -26.72 0.22 15.53
C ARG A 370 -26.49 0.64 16.98
N SER A 371 -27.50 1.25 17.60
CA SER A 371 -27.46 1.53 19.04
C SER A 371 -27.60 0.21 19.80
N LEU A 372 -26.72 -0.02 20.79
CA LEU A 372 -26.78 -1.17 21.69
C LEU A 372 -28.06 -1.09 22.55
N VAL A 373 -29.17 -1.64 22.04
CA VAL A 373 -30.33 -1.98 22.86
C VAL A 373 -30.40 -3.50 22.93
N ALA A 374 -30.17 -4.02 24.14
CA ALA A 374 -30.28 -5.41 24.56
C ALA A 374 -29.12 -6.36 24.19
N ALA A 375 -27.95 -6.10 24.76
CA ALA A 375 -27.21 -7.12 25.51
C ALA A 375 -26.34 -6.37 26.53
N SER A 376 -26.49 -6.72 27.81
CA SER A 376 -25.57 -6.28 28.86
C SER A 376 -24.14 -6.51 28.37
N PRO A 377 -23.25 -5.52 28.42
CA PRO A 377 -21.87 -5.76 28.04
C PRO A 377 -21.31 -6.79 29.02
N GLU A 378 -21.04 -8.00 28.54
CA GLU A 378 -19.83 -8.63 29.02
C GLU A 378 -18.73 -7.65 28.65
N GLU A 379 -18.25 -6.91 29.65
CA GLU A 379 -17.03 -6.13 29.57
C GLU A 379 -15.92 -7.07 29.07
N LYS A 380 -15.75 -7.14 27.75
CA LYS A 380 -14.39 -7.15 27.23
C LYS A 380 -13.86 -5.75 27.46
N SER A 381 -13.53 -5.51 28.73
CA SER A 381 -12.60 -4.49 29.15
C SER A 381 -11.50 -4.48 28.10
N SER A 382 -11.37 -3.35 27.42
CA SER A 382 -10.12 -2.96 26.81
C SER A 382 -9.13 -2.85 27.98
N LEU A 383 -8.64 -4.00 28.46
CA LEU A 383 -7.45 -4.05 29.27
C LEU A 383 -6.39 -3.42 28.39
N ALA A 384 -6.06 -2.16 28.66
CA ALA A 384 -4.92 -1.50 28.06
C ALA A 384 -3.78 -2.49 28.22
N VAL A 385 -3.25 -2.96 27.09
CA VAL A 385 -2.19 -3.96 27.09
C VAL A 385 -1.08 -3.43 27.98
N LYS A 386 -0.76 -4.18 29.05
CA LYS A 386 0.31 -3.79 29.96
C LYS A 386 1.61 -3.81 29.16
N MET A 387 2.24 -2.64 29.02
CA MET A 387 3.52 -2.47 28.32
C MET A 387 4.69 -2.31 29.30
N ILE A 388 4.39 -2.11 30.58
CA ILE A 388 5.37 -1.80 31.62
C ILE A 388 5.51 -2.97 32.60
N ASP A 389 6.72 -3.15 33.12
CA ASP A 389 6.95 -3.91 34.35
C ASP A 389 6.81 -2.97 35.55
N ASP A 390 5.83 -3.21 36.43
CA ASP A 390 5.54 -2.38 37.60
C ASP A 390 6.68 -2.39 38.64
N HIS A 391 7.59 -3.37 38.57
CA HIS A 391 8.74 -3.47 39.47
C HIS A 391 9.90 -2.54 39.04
N VAL A 392 9.84 -1.99 37.83
CA VAL A 392 10.89 -1.14 37.27
C VAL A 392 10.57 0.32 37.57
N THR A 393 11.31 0.90 38.52
CA THR A 393 11.14 2.29 38.98
C THR A 393 12.33 3.19 38.66
N ARG A 394 13.31 2.70 37.88
CA ARG A 394 14.50 3.46 37.49
C ARG A 394 14.06 4.68 36.68
N ILE A 395 14.63 5.84 36.98
CA ILE A 395 14.43 7.06 36.20
C ILE A 395 15.60 7.20 35.23
N ILE A 396 15.31 7.37 33.94
CA ILE A 396 16.29 7.54 32.86
C ILE A 396 16.11 8.94 32.28
N THR A 397 17.20 9.70 32.08
CA THR A 397 17.10 11.04 31.47
C THR A 397 17.11 10.97 29.95
N GLU A 398 16.70 12.05 29.28
CA GLU A 398 16.78 12.13 27.82
C GLU A 398 18.23 12.05 27.32
N GLU A 399 19.17 12.63 28.06
CA GLU A 399 20.60 12.56 27.75
C GLU A 399 21.09 11.11 27.81
N GLU A 400 20.78 10.39 28.90
CA GLU A 400 21.13 8.97 29.04
C GLU A 400 20.50 8.14 27.93
N LEU A 401 19.19 8.30 27.66
CA LEU A 401 18.53 7.60 26.55
C LEU A 401 19.27 7.85 25.22
N SER A 402 19.66 9.10 24.94
CA SER A 402 20.28 9.47 23.67
C SER A 402 21.65 8.82 23.41
N GLU A 403 22.33 8.32 24.45
CA GLU A 403 23.61 7.62 24.34
C GLU A 403 23.45 6.21 23.75
N HIS A 404 22.29 5.58 23.96
CA HIS A 404 21.97 4.20 23.59
C HIS A 404 21.35 4.10 22.19
N ASN A 405 22.16 4.42 21.19
CA ASN A 405 21.68 4.75 19.84
C ASN A 405 22.41 4.05 18.68
N LYS A 406 23.06 2.91 18.96
CA LYS A 406 24.03 2.22 18.08
C LYS A 406 23.64 0.76 17.81
N ASP A 407 24.31 0.15 16.83
CA ASP A 407 24.15 -1.29 16.57
C ASP A 407 24.67 -2.12 17.76
N GLY A 408 23.82 -2.95 18.33
CA GLY A 408 24.10 -3.68 19.58
C GLY A 408 23.92 -2.86 20.87
N ASP A 409 23.33 -1.67 20.80
CA ASP A 409 22.96 -0.85 21.97
C ASP A 409 21.78 0.07 21.62
N ALA A 410 20.56 -0.42 21.78
CA ALA A 410 19.36 0.18 21.22
C ALA A 410 18.24 0.36 22.27
N TRP A 411 18.23 1.53 22.92
CA TRP A 411 17.15 1.92 23.82
C TRP A 411 16.20 2.90 23.14
N PHE A 412 14.92 2.86 23.47
CA PHE A 412 13.92 3.79 22.95
C PHE A 412 12.83 4.01 24.00
N ALA A 413 12.10 5.12 23.89
CA ALA A 413 10.97 5.40 24.77
C ALA A 413 9.63 5.20 24.06
N VAL A 414 8.63 4.69 24.80
CA VAL A 414 7.23 4.60 24.39
C VAL A 414 6.35 5.01 25.57
N ASN A 415 5.50 6.01 25.36
CA ASN A 415 4.59 6.61 26.33
C ASN A 415 5.27 6.99 27.66
N GLY A 416 6.48 7.57 27.60
CA GLY A 416 7.24 7.99 28.78
C GLY A 416 7.96 6.86 29.53
N HIS A 417 8.01 5.65 28.96
CA HIS A 417 8.78 4.51 29.50
C HIS A 417 9.90 4.12 28.55
N VAL A 418 11.04 3.69 29.08
CA VAL A 418 12.24 3.36 28.32
C VAL A 418 12.43 1.84 28.28
N TYR A 419 12.78 1.34 27.09
CA TYR A 419 12.93 -0.08 26.79
C TYR A 419 14.28 -0.36 26.14
N ASP A 420 14.92 -1.46 26.54
CA ASP A 420 16.15 -1.97 25.91
C ASP A 420 15.80 -3.09 24.91
N ALA A 421 15.84 -2.80 23.61
CA ALA A 421 15.58 -3.78 22.56
C ALA A 421 16.84 -4.44 21.99
N THR A 422 18.01 -4.24 22.62
CA THR A 422 19.30 -4.72 22.10
C THR A 422 19.27 -6.21 21.75
N GLU A 423 18.74 -7.06 22.64
CA GLU A 423 18.63 -8.50 22.39
C GLU A 423 17.55 -8.86 21.37
N TYR A 424 16.57 -7.99 21.14
CA TYR A 424 15.45 -8.22 20.23
C TYR A 424 15.69 -7.76 18.80
N LEU A 425 16.78 -7.02 18.54
CA LEU A 425 17.10 -6.46 17.22
C LEU A 425 17.01 -7.51 16.09
N LYS A 426 17.52 -8.72 16.34
CA LYS A 426 17.57 -9.80 15.33
C LYS A 426 16.23 -10.49 15.12
N ASP A 427 15.38 -10.49 16.13
CA ASP A 427 14.08 -11.16 16.12
C ASP A 427 12.95 -10.21 15.67
N HIS A 428 13.24 -8.91 15.57
CA HIS A 428 12.28 -7.91 15.16
C HIS A 428 11.77 -8.17 13.73
N PRO A 429 10.48 -8.44 13.51
CA PRO A 429 9.94 -8.78 12.20
C PRO A 429 10.12 -7.70 11.12
N GLY A 430 10.24 -6.42 11.54
CA GLY A 430 10.54 -5.29 10.65
C GLY A 430 12.03 -5.15 10.28
N GLY A 431 12.90 -6.00 10.82
CA GLY A 431 14.36 -5.90 10.73
C GLY A 431 14.96 -5.02 11.84
N SER A 432 16.24 -5.24 12.14
CA SER A 432 16.98 -4.51 13.18
C SER A 432 17.09 -3.01 12.90
N GLU A 433 17.23 -2.61 11.62
CA GLU A 433 17.36 -1.21 11.21
C GLU A 433 16.22 -0.33 11.73
N SER A 434 14.99 -0.85 11.81
CA SER A 434 13.83 -0.08 12.26
C SER A 434 13.92 0.33 13.73
N ILE A 435 14.44 -0.55 14.59
CA ILE A 435 14.65 -0.25 16.01
C ILE A 435 15.87 0.67 16.18
N ILE A 436 16.96 0.41 15.44
CA ILE A 436 18.17 1.24 15.49
C ILE A 436 17.85 2.69 15.07
N LEU A 437 16.98 2.88 14.08
CA LEU A 437 16.56 4.22 13.65
C LEU A 437 15.83 4.99 14.77
N ALA A 438 14.98 4.29 15.52
CA ALA A 438 14.23 4.84 16.64
C ALA A 438 15.05 4.94 17.95
N SER A 439 16.22 4.31 17.99
CA SER A 439 17.05 4.25 19.20
C SER A 439 17.63 5.60 19.60
N GLY A 440 17.68 5.82 20.91
CA GLY A 440 18.08 7.06 21.57
C GLY A 440 17.01 8.14 21.57
N ALA A 441 15.76 7.81 21.26
CA ALA A 441 14.66 8.78 21.18
C ALA A 441 13.33 8.22 21.69
N ASP A 442 12.35 9.11 21.84
CA ASP A 442 10.95 8.74 22.02
C ASP A 442 10.34 8.33 20.68
N ALA A 443 9.89 7.07 20.62
CA ALA A 443 9.32 6.42 19.45
C ALA A 443 7.83 6.11 19.64
N SER A 444 7.15 6.78 20.58
CA SER A 444 5.76 6.49 20.97
C SER A 444 4.81 6.42 19.78
N ASP A 445 4.84 7.44 18.92
CA ASP A 445 3.92 7.57 17.79
C ASP A 445 4.15 6.45 16.76
N ASP A 446 5.40 6.26 16.35
CA ASP A 446 5.79 5.23 15.38
C ASP A 446 5.52 3.82 15.91
N PHE A 447 5.84 3.57 17.18
CA PHE A 447 5.63 2.27 17.80
C PHE A 447 4.14 1.93 17.88
N MET A 448 3.33 2.85 18.41
CA MET A 448 1.90 2.62 18.63
C MET A 448 1.10 2.52 17.32
N ALA A 449 1.61 3.13 16.26
CA ALA A 449 1.04 3.08 14.93
C ALA A 449 1.11 1.68 14.29
N ILE A 450 2.27 1.03 14.35
CA ILE A 450 2.55 -0.16 13.52
C ILE A 450 2.53 -1.47 14.31
N HIS A 451 2.67 -1.42 15.64
CA HIS A 451 2.76 -2.62 16.46
C HIS A 451 1.38 -3.11 16.95
N SER A 452 1.23 -4.44 16.90
CA SER A 452 0.06 -5.16 17.40
C SER A 452 0.01 -5.14 18.93
N ASP A 453 -1.13 -5.52 19.49
CA ASP A 453 -1.29 -5.62 20.94
C ASP A 453 -0.36 -6.69 21.57
N ILE A 454 0.03 -7.73 20.82
CA ILE A 454 1.05 -8.70 21.26
C ILE A 454 2.43 -8.03 21.37
N ALA A 455 2.83 -7.28 20.34
CA ALA A 455 4.12 -6.59 20.34
C ALA A 455 4.20 -5.55 21.48
N LYS A 456 3.08 -4.89 21.80
CA LYS A 456 2.97 -4.04 22.99
C LYS A 456 3.13 -4.83 24.28
N ALA A 457 2.50 -5.99 24.42
CA ALA A 457 2.61 -6.84 25.61
C ALA A 457 4.06 -7.34 25.83
N MET A 458 4.80 -7.56 24.74
CA MET A 458 6.21 -7.96 24.81
C MET A 458 7.12 -6.88 25.40
N LEU A 459 6.75 -5.60 25.32
CA LEU A 459 7.56 -4.50 25.86
C LEU A 459 7.84 -4.64 27.36
N VAL A 460 6.94 -5.29 28.12
CA VAL A 460 7.14 -5.54 29.55
C VAL A 460 8.48 -6.20 29.83
N LYS A 461 8.89 -7.17 29.00
CA LYS A 461 10.16 -7.90 29.13
C LYS A 461 11.38 -6.98 28.98
N TYR A 462 11.24 -5.92 28.21
CA TYR A 462 12.33 -5.02 27.82
C TYR A 462 12.29 -3.70 28.60
N HIS A 463 11.34 -3.52 29.54
CA HIS A 463 11.18 -2.29 30.30
C HIS A 463 12.35 -2.10 31.28
N ILE A 464 13.04 -0.97 31.17
CA ILE A 464 14.23 -0.68 31.99
C ILE A 464 14.12 0.61 32.81
N GLY A 465 13.13 1.45 32.55
CA GLY A 465 12.91 2.66 33.35
C GLY A 465 11.80 3.57 32.85
N ILE A 466 11.61 4.66 33.58
CA ILE A 466 10.67 5.74 33.31
C ILE A 466 11.48 6.92 32.79
N LEU A 467 11.08 7.48 31.65
CA LEU A 467 11.74 8.64 31.07
C LEU A 467 11.43 9.89 31.93
N LYS A 468 12.47 10.58 32.37
CA LYS A 468 12.37 11.79 33.16
C LYS A 468 11.88 12.96 32.31
N THR A 469 10.58 13.13 32.17
CA THR A 469 10.01 14.31 31.50
C THR A 469 10.14 15.55 32.38
N ASN A 470 10.92 16.54 31.94
CA ASN A 470 10.91 17.87 32.54
C ASN A 470 9.66 18.63 32.04
N PRO A 471 8.77 19.17 32.89
CA PRO A 471 7.57 19.91 32.45
C PRO A 471 7.84 21.22 31.68
N SER A 472 9.09 21.50 31.33
CA SER A 472 9.53 22.80 30.80
C SER A 472 10.45 22.71 29.57
N LYS A 473 10.57 21.55 28.93
CA LYS A 473 11.17 21.45 27.59
C LYS A 473 10.34 20.50 26.74
N LYS A 474 9.51 21.07 25.85
CA LYS A 474 9.26 20.40 24.58
C LYS A 474 10.63 20.22 23.94
N ILE A 475 11.07 18.97 23.75
CA ILE A 475 12.27 18.70 22.95
C ILE A 475 12.00 19.27 21.56
N VAL A 476 12.71 20.35 21.26
CA VAL A 476 12.76 20.93 19.93
C VAL A 476 13.78 20.09 19.15
N LEU A 477 13.33 19.05 18.44
CA LEU A 477 14.14 18.36 17.41
C LEU A 477 14.35 19.24 16.15
N ASP A 478 14.24 20.57 16.24
CA ASP A 478 14.11 21.47 15.07
C ASP A 478 15.37 22.20 14.61
N GLU A 479 16.54 22.03 15.21
CA GLU A 479 17.72 22.71 14.66
C GLU A 479 18.24 21.99 13.43
N ALA A 480 17.70 22.40 12.29
CA ALA A 480 18.20 21.98 10.99
C ALA A 480 19.63 22.50 10.82
N SER A 481 20.58 21.58 10.85
CA SER A 481 21.99 21.86 10.59
C SER A 481 22.24 21.88 9.08
N THR A 482 23.02 22.86 8.64
CA THR A 482 23.58 22.88 7.28
C THR A 482 25.07 23.10 7.44
N ASP A 483 25.81 22.03 7.66
CA ASP A 483 27.24 22.06 7.45
C ASP A 483 27.51 22.06 5.94
N PRO A 484 28.03 23.16 5.36
CA PRO A 484 28.30 23.23 3.93
C PRO A 484 29.42 22.29 3.48
N GLN A 485 30.22 21.76 4.41
CA GLN A 485 31.38 20.90 4.14
C GLN A 485 31.10 19.40 4.30
N GLN A 486 29.89 19.01 4.70
CA GLN A 486 29.56 17.60 4.92
C GLN A 486 29.47 16.83 3.59
N ASP A 487 30.17 15.71 3.45
CA ASP A 487 30.14 14.87 2.24
C ASP A 487 28.77 14.23 1.95
N ILE A 488 27.97 13.99 2.99
CA ILE A 488 26.65 13.36 2.95
C ILE A 488 25.60 14.36 3.41
N PHE A 489 24.56 14.62 2.61
CA PHE A 489 23.57 15.67 2.89
C PHE A 489 22.50 15.27 3.94
N LEU A 490 21.97 14.05 3.86
CA LEU A 490 20.90 13.59 4.75
C LEU A 490 21.46 12.85 5.96
N ASP A 491 20.92 13.21 7.11
CA ASP A 491 21.11 12.51 8.39
C ASP A 491 19.77 11.86 8.77
N GLN A 492 19.82 10.62 9.25
CA GLN A 492 18.59 9.86 9.58
C GLN A 492 17.89 10.39 10.85
N LYS A 493 18.61 11.12 11.71
CA LYS A 493 18.13 11.62 13.00
C LYS A 493 17.99 13.14 13.04
N ARG A 494 18.35 13.86 11.97
CA ARG A 494 18.34 15.33 11.92
C ARG A 494 17.74 15.85 10.61
N TRP A 495 17.04 16.98 10.70
CA TRP A 495 16.55 17.69 9.52
C TRP A 495 17.69 18.46 8.85
N SER A 496 17.77 18.40 7.52
CA SER A 496 18.68 19.23 6.72
C SER A 496 17.88 20.30 5.97
N LYS A 497 18.31 21.57 6.02
CA LYS A 497 17.71 22.61 5.15
C LYS A 497 18.19 22.42 3.73
N ILE A 498 17.25 22.39 2.78
CA ILE A 498 17.55 22.24 1.36
C ILE A 498 16.92 23.37 0.54
N THR A 499 17.61 23.80 -0.52
CA THR A 499 17.10 24.86 -1.40
C THR A 499 16.29 24.26 -2.55
N LEU A 500 15.01 24.61 -2.65
CA LEU A 500 14.21 24.35 -3.85
C LEU A 500 14.73 25.21 -5.02
N LYS A 501 15.19 24.56 -6.10
CA LYS A 501 15.68 25.24 -7.31
C LYS A 501 14.60 25.45 -8.33
N THR A 502 13.81 24.42 -8.61
CA THR A 502 12.76 24.50 -9.63
C THR A 502 11.51 23.78 -9.16
N LYS A 503 10.36 24.37 -9.51
CA LYS A 503 9.04 23.75 -9.44
C LYS A 503 8.47 23.74 -10.84
N THR A 504 8.33 22.56 -11.43
CA THR A 504 7.75 22.40 -12.77
C THR A 504 6.39 21.75 -12.63
N VAL A 505 5.34 22.43 -13.07
CA VAL A 505 4.00 21.83 -13.17
C VAL A 505 4.01 20.87 -14.34
N LEU A 506 3.75 19.59 -14.09
CA LEU A 506 3.74 18.56 -15.14
C LEU A 506 2.34 18.44 -15.75
N ASN A 507 1.30 18.55 -14.93
CA ASN A 507 -0.11 18.54 -15.32
C ASN A 507 -0.96 19.15 -14.17
N HIS A 508 -2.29 18.99 -14.22
CA HIS A 508 -3.23 19.58 -13.24
C HIS A 508 -3.07 19.13 -11.78
N ASP A 509 -2.44 17.97 -11.50
CA ASP A 509 -2.33 17.39 -10.15
C ASP A 509 -0.90 16.98 -9.77
N SER A 510 0.06 17.11 -10.68
CA SER A 510 1.44 16.63 -10.52
C SER A 510 2.46 17.75 -10.73
N VAL A 511 3.38 17.90 -9.77
CA VAL A 511 4.49 18.85 -9.84
C VAL A 511 5.82 18.13 -9.63
N ARG A 512 6.86 18.53 -10.37
CA ARG A 512 8.24 18.12 -10.14
C ARG A 512 8.96 19.20 -9.36
N LEU A 513 9.52 18.82 -8.21
CA LEU A 513 10.36 19.69 -7.39
C LEU A 513 11.82 19.24 -7.54
N THR A 514 12.71 20.17 -7.87
CA THR A 514 14.15 19.91 -7.93
C THR A 514 14.83 20.70 -6.83
N PHE A 515 15.60 20.02 -5.99
CA PHE A 515 16.33 20.62 -4.89
C PHE A 515 17.84 20.59 -5.16
N ALA A 516 18.56 21.60 -4.69
CA ALA A 516 20.02 21.62 -4.74
C ALA A 516 20.63 21.17 -3.42
N LEU A 517 21.62 20.28 -3.52
CA LEU A 517 22.56 19.99 -2.45
C LEU A 517 23.53 21.17 -2.25
N ASN A 518 24.29 21.16 -1.16
CA ASN A 518 25.18 22.26 -0.79
C ASN A 518 26.32 22.46 -1.80
N HIS A 519 26.83 21.36 -2.39
CA HIS A 519 27.84 21.38 -3.45
C HIS A 519 27.72 20.16 -4.39
N CYS A 520 28.40 20.20 -5.54
CA CYS A 520 28.20 19.23 -6.62
C CYS A 520 28.76 17.82 -6.35
N GLN A 521 29.75 17.68 -5.47
CA GLN A 521 30.27 16.36 -5.06
C GLN A 521 29.49 15.75 -3.89
N GLN A 522 28.59 16.49 -3.25
CA GLN A 522 27.85 16.03 -2.09
C GLN A 522 26.94 14.86 -2.47
N LYS A 523 26.96 13.79 -1.68
CA LYS A 523 26.05 12.66 -1.86
C LYS A 523 24.79 12.91 -1.04
N LEU A 524 23.64 12.49 -1.56
CA LEU A 524 22.38 12.63 -0.83
C LEU A 524 22.39 11.83 0.50
N GLY A 525 23.07 10.68 0.54
CA GLY A 525 23.19 9.86 1.76
C GLY A 525 22.12 8.80 1.93
N VAL A 526 21.13 8.76 1.04
CA VAL A 526 20.02 7.82 1.13
C VAL A 526 20.13 6.77 0.01
N PRO A 527 20.14 5.46 0.36
CA PRO A 527 20.09 4.40 -0.62
C PRO A 527 18.83 4.48 -1.50
N THR A 528 18.92 3.92 -2.69
CA THR A 528 17.76 3.70 -3.56
C THR A 528 16.63 2.95 -2.82
N GLY A 529 15.37 3.34 -3.04
CA GLY A 529 14.21 2.65 -2.46
C GLY A 529 13.80 3.10 -1.06
N LYS A 530 14.45 4.12 -0.50
CA LYS A 530 14.14 4.66 0.83
C LYS A 530 13.37 5.99 0.68
N TYR A 531 12.44 6.24 1.59
CA TYR A 531 11.59 7.44 1.58
C TYR A 531 12.33 8.64 2.18
N LEU A 532 11.96 9.84 1.72
CA LEU A 532 12.43 11.11 2.25
C LEU A 532 11.25 11.86 2.87
N TYR A 533 11.42 12.37 4.07
CA TYR A 533 10.49 13.34 4.62
C TYR A 533 10.88 14.74 4.13
N LEU A 534 9.90 15.46 3.60
CA LEU A 534 10.02 16.86 3.19
C LEU A 534 9.03 17.65 4.03
N ARG A 535 9.52 18.73 4.65
CA ARG A 535 8.72 19.65 5.45
C ARG A 535 8.94 21.06 4.94
N CYS A 536 7.86 21.77 4.67
CA CYS A 536 7.88 23.20 4.43
C CYS A 536 7.53 23.92 5.74
N ILE A 537 8.16 25.05 6.01
CA ILE A 537 7.73 25.96 7.09
C ILE A 537 7.18 27.19 6.40
N SER A 538 5.89 27.46 6.59
CA SER A 538 5.24 28.64 6.03
C SER A 538 5.80 29.92 6.65
N SER A 539 5.50 31.06 6.05
CA SER A 539 5.80 32.37 6.63
C SER A 539 5.10 32.62 7.97
N SER A 540 4.00 31.91 8.26
CA SER A 540 3.29 31.93 9.55
C SER A 540 3.89 30.97 10.60
N GLY A 541 4.96 30.25 10.27
CA GLY A 541 5.61 29.27 11.16
C GLY A 541 4.90 27.92 11.21
N GLU A 542 3.86 27.72 10.39
CA GLU A 542 3.14 26.46 10.27
C GLU A 542 3.98 25.45 9.49
N LYS A 543 4.06 24.22 9.99
CA LYS A 543 4.82 23.13 9.39
C LYS A 543 3.88 22.30 8.52
N VAL A 544 4.20 22.19 7.23
CA VAL A 544 3.42 21.46 6.21
C VAL A 544 4.25 20.34 5.63
#